data_AF-A0A1W9WKP5-F1
#
_entry.id   AF-A0A1W9WKP5-F1
#
_cell.length_a   1.000
_cell.length_b   1.000
_cell.length_c   1.000
_cell.angle_alpha   90.00
_cell.angle_beta   90.00
_cell.angle_gamma   90.00
#
_symmetry.space_group_name_H-M   'P 1'
#
loop_
_entity.id
_entity.type
_entity.pdbx_description
1 polymer ?
#
loop_
_entity_poly.entity_id
_entity_poly.type
_entity_poly.pdbx_seq_one_letter_code
_entity_poly.pdbx_strand_id
1 'polypeptide(L)' 'MILLDTHIWIWWIVRHQRLTEERRQWLLKHETTGLGVSIISCWEITKLIEKNRLPFSCSVDEWFEQALKYPGIRLLT' A
#
# COMPACT_ATOMS: atom_id res chain seq x y z
N MET A 1 -6.55 14.01 -3.46
CA MET A 1 -5.37 13.18 -3.14
C MET A 1 -5.35 12.87 -1.66
N ILE A 2 -5.23 11.60 -1.28
CA ILE A 2 -5.13 11.13 0.10
C ILE A 2 -3.78 10.49 0.31
N LEU A 3 -3.10 10.79 1.42
CA LEU A 3 -1.89 10.07 1.81
C LEU A 3 -2.27 8.81 2.60
N LEU A 4 -1.83 7.64 2.14
CA LEU A 4 -2.05 6.38 2.82
C LEU A 4 -0.97 6.12 3.87
N ASP A 5 -1.40 5.62 5.02
CA ASP A 5 -0.51 4.96 5.98
C ASP A 5 0.00 3.63 5.40
N THR A 6 1.18 3.21 5.83
CA THR A 6 1.84 1.96 5.41
C THR A 6 0.93 0.74 5.57
N HIS A 7 0.19 0.63 6.68
CA HIS A 7 -0.71 -0.51 6.90
C HIS A 7 -1.93 -0.49 5.98
N ILE A 8 -2.49 0.70 5.75
CA ILE A 8 -3.64 0.87 4.84
C ILE A 8 -3.23 0.53 3.42
N TRP A 9 -2.03 0.96 3.00
CA TRP A 9 -1.50 0.62 1.69
C TRP A 9 -1.31 -0.89 1.51
N ILE A 10 -0.69 -1.58 2.48
CA ILE A 10 -0.55 -3.05 2.44
C ILE A 10 -1.93 -3.71 2.36
N TRP A 11 -2.88 -3.34 3.22
CA TRP A 11 -4.21 -3.93 3.24
C TRP A 11 -5.00 -3.67 1.97
N TRP A 12 -4.80 -2.51 1.36
CA TRP A 12 -5.40 -2.15 0.07
C TRP A 12 -4.91 -3.07 -1.05
N ILE A 13 -3.60 -3.25 -1.18
CA ILE A 13 -3.00 -4.09 -2.22
C ILE A 13 -3.38 -5.56 -2.04
N VAL A 14 -3.29 -6.09 -0.82
CA VAL A 14 -3.56 -7.51 -0.54
C VAL A 14 -5.05 -7.81 -0.27
N ARG A 15 -5.93 -6.81 -0.41
CA ARG A 15 -7.38 -6.91 -0.11
C ARG A 15 -7.67 -7.54 1.25
N HIS A 16 -6.92 -7.11 2.26
CA HIS A 16 -7.00 -7.69 3.60
C HIS A 16 -8.32 -7.34 4.30
N GLN A 17 -8.91 -8.29 5.03
CA GLN A 17 -10.21 -8.12 5.72
C GLN A 17 -10.22 -7.01 6.79
N ARG A 18 -9.05 -6.59 7.28
CA ARG A 18 -8.93 -5.44 8.21
C ARG A 18 -9.30 -4.11 7.56
N LEU A 19 -9.22 -4.03 6.24
CA LEU A 19 -9.78 -2.91 5.50
C LEU A 19 -11.28 -3.19 5.28
N THR A 20 -12.11 -2.60 6.13
CA THR A 20 -13.57 -2.75 6.03
C THR A 20 -14.09 -2.28 4.68
N GLU A 21 -15.22 -2.84 4.26
CA GLU A 21 -15.84 -2.51 2.98
C GLU A 21 -16.13 -1.01 2.84
N GLU A 22 -16.58 -0.36 3.92
CA GLU A 22 -16.79 1.09 3.97
C GLU A 22 -15.52 1.88 3.64
N ARG A 23 -14.39 1.53 4.27
CA ARG A 23 -13.10 2.19 4.02
C ARG A 23 -12.61 1.92 2.60
N ARG A 24 -12.84 0.71 2.09
CA ARG A 24 -12.52 0.35 0.71
C ARG A 24 -13.30 1.20 -0.28
N GLN A 25 -14.61 1.33 -0.09
CA GLN A 25 -15.47 2.20 -0.90
C GLN A 25 -15.03 3.66 -0.83
N TRP A 26 -14.64 4.13 0.36
CA TRP A 26 -14.12 5.48 0.53
C TRP A 26 -12.81 5.71 -0.23
N LEU A 27 -11.89 4.74 -0.21
CA LEU A 27 -10.65 4.80 -0.99
C LEU A 27 -10.92 4.74 -2.51
N LEU A 28 -11.80 3.85 -2.97
CA LEU A 28 -12.21 3.78 -4.39
C LEU A 28 -12.78 5.11 -4.89
N LYS A 29 -13.63 5.77 -4.08
CA LYS A 29 -14.21 7.07 -4.44
C LYS A 29 -13.16 8.15 -4.68
N HIS A 30 -12.01 8.05 -4.02
CA HIS A 30 -10.92 9.02 -4.11
C HIS A 30 -9.73 8.54 -4.95
N GLU A 31 -9.76 7.31 -5.48
CA GLU A 31 -8.75 6.74 -6.38
C GLU A 31 -8.52 7.64 -7.60
N THR A 32 -9.60 8.21 -8.13
CA THR A 32 -9.58 9.19 -9.24
C THR A 32 -8.80 10.46 -8.90
N THR A 33 -8.78 10.87 -7.63
CA THR A 33 -8.02 12.03 -7.15
C THR A 33 -6.58 11.69 -6.75
N GLY A 34 -6.21 10.41 -6.80
CA GLY A 34 -4.91 9.88 -6.43
C GLY A 34 -4.81 9.43 -4.96
N LEU A 35 -4.23 8.24 -4.78
CA LEU A 35 -3.80 7.68 -3.51
C LEU A 35 -2.28 7.84 -3.41
N GLY A 36 -1.82 8.75 -2.56
CA GLY A 36 -0.41 8.99 -2.31
C GLY A 36 0.16 7.97 -1.32
N VAL A 37 1.38 7.51 -1.57
CA VAL A 37 2.18 6.73 -0.61
C VAL A 37 3.52 7.45 -0.40
N SER A 38 3.97 7.57 0.84
CA SER A 38 5.23 8.25 1.16
C SER A 38 6.42 7.32 0.90
N ILE A 39 7.56 7.88 0.48
CA ILE A 39 8.84 7.15 0.43
C ILE A 39 9.22 6.52 1.79
N ILE A 40 8.79 7.14 2.90
CA ILE A 40 9.01 6.58 4.24
C ILE A 40 8.21 5.27 4.43
N SER A 41 7.02 5.17 3.86
CA SER A 41 6.23 3.93 3.89
C SER A 41 6.93 2.80 3.15
N CYS A 42 7.64 3.07 2.05
CA CYS A 42 8.47 2.05 1.39
C CYS A 42 9.56 1.53 2.35
N TRP A 43 10.28 2.42 3.02
CA TRP A 43 11.30 2.02 3.98
C TRP A 43 10.74 1.18 5.14
N GLU A 44 9.58 1.54 5.69
CA GLU A 44 8.93 0.77 6.76
C GLU A 44 8.58 -0.65 6.30
N ILE A 45 8.09 -0.81 5.07
CA ILE A 45 7.77 -2.12 4.49
C ILE A 45 9.03 -2.96 4.34
N THR A 46 10.10 -2.40 3.79
CA THR A 46 11.39 -3.09 3.69
C THR A 46 11.86 -3.56 5.08
N LYS A 47 11.75 -2.71 6.11
CA LYS A 47 12.10 -3.08 7.48
C LYS A 47 11.23 -4.17 8.08
N LEU A 48 9.95 -4.22 7.73
CA LEU A 48 9.05 -5.27 8.21
C LEU A 48 9.37 -6.62 7.55
N ILE A 49 9.75 -6.62 6.27
CA ILE A 49 10.16 -7.81 5.53
C ILE A 49 11.53 -8.30 6.04
N GLU A 50 12.52 -7.41 6.19
CA GLU A 50 13.83 -7.74 6.77
C GLU A 50 13.71 -8.41 8.15
N LYS A 51 12.73 -7.98 8.96
CA LYS A 51 12.47 -8.54 10.29
C LYS A 51 11.59 -9.80 10.28
N ASN A 52 11.26 -10.36 9.11
CA ASN A 52 10.32 -11.48 8.93
C ASN A 52 8.95 -11.25 9.62
N ARG A 53 8.52 -9.99 9.76
CA ARG A 53 7.22 -9.64 10.37
C ARG A 53 6.09 -9.56 9.35
N LEU A 54 6.43 -9.44 8.08
CA LEU A 54 5.52 -9.51 6.94
C LEU A 54 6.08 -10.52 5.95
N PRO A 55 5.74 -11.81 6.08
CA PRO A 55 6.15 -12.81 5.11
C PRO A 55 5.34 -12.59 3.83
N PHE A 56 5.95 -11.95 2.83
CA PHE A 56 5.42 -11.97 1.48
C PHE A 56 5.92 -13.22 0.76
N SER A 57 5.08 -13.77 -0.13
CA SER A 57 5.44 -14.90 -0.98
C SER A 57 6.40 -14.52 -2.11
N CYS A 58 6.70 -13.23 -2.26
CA CYS A 58 7.55 -12.64 -3.28
C CYS A 58 8.65 -11.78 -2.66
N SER A 59 9.65 -11.43 -3.46
CA SER A 59 10.70 -10.49 -3.08
C SER A 59 10.16 -9.07 -2.82
N VAL A 60 10.94 -8.27 -2.10
CA VAL A 60 10.60 -6.87 -1.80
C VAL A 60 10.39 -6.06 -3.09
N ASP A 61 11.25 -6.26 -4.08
CA ASP A 61 11.20 -5.57 -5.36
C ASP A 61 9.94 -5.93 -6.16
N GLU A 62 9.61 -7.23 -6.24
CA GLU A 62 8.37 -7.70 -6.87
C GLU A 62 7.12 -7.14 -6.17
N TRP A 63 7.16 -7.05 -4.83
CA TRP A 63 6.08 -6.46 -4.07
C TRP A 63 5.89 -4.98 -4.41
N PHE A 64 6.97 -4.19 -4.45
CA PHE A 64 6.89 -2.78 -4.82
C PHE A 64 6.44 -2.58 -6.26
N GLU A 65 6.91 -3.40 -7.20
CA GLU A 65 6.43 -3.35 -8.57
C GLU A 65 4.91 -3.54 -8.66
N GLN A 66 4.37 -4.54 -7.97
CA GLN A 66 2.93 -4.79 -7.97
C GLN A 66 2.16 -3.68 -7.25
N ALA A 67 2.67 -3.23 -6.11
CA ALA A 67 2.02 -2.23 -5.27
C ALA A 67 1.99 -0.84 -5.92
N LEU A 68 3.05 -0.44 -6.61
CA LEU A 68 3.15 0.86 -7.28
C LEU A 68 2.47 0.87 -8.66
N LYS A 69 2.34 -0.29 -9.32
CA LYS A 69 1.56 -0.43 -10.57
C LYS A 69 0.05 -0.30 -10.34
N TYR A 70 -0.42 -0.34 -9.09
CA TYR A 70 -1.85 -0.25 -8.81
C TYR A 70 -2.41 1.12 -9.27
N PRO A 71 -3.52 1.14 -10.04
CA PRO A 71 -4.11 2.37 -10.55
C PRO A 71 -4.38 3.40 -9.45
N GLY A 72 -4.03 4.66 -9.71
CA GLY A 72 -4.26 5.74 -8.76
C GLY A 72 -3.23 5.83 -7.62
N ILE A 73 -2.35 4.84 -7.41
CA ILE A 73 -1.24 4.96 -6.46
C ILE A 73 -0.15 5.86 -7.02
N ARG A 74 0.32 6.81 -6.21
CA ARG A 74 1.42 7.72 -6.55
C ARG A 74 2.44 7.75 -5.42
N LEU A 75 3.70 7.46 -5.75
CA LEU A 75 4.80 7.63 -4.82
C LEU A 75 5.08 9.13 -4.63
N LEU A 76 5.10 9.56 -3.38
CA LEU A 76 5.43 10.92 -2.96
C LEU A 76 6.80 10.88 -2.29
N THR A 77 7.73 11.67 -2.84
CA THR A 77 9.13 11.78 -2.41
C THR A 77 9.41 13.11 -1.75
#